data_AF-A0A0G0FJN4-F1
#
_entry.id   AF-A0A0G0FJN4-F1
#
_cell.length_a   1.000
_cell.length_b   1.000
_cell.length_c   1.000
_cell.angle_alpha   90.00
_cell.angle_beta   90.00
_cell.angle_gamma   90.00
#
_symmetry.space_group_name_H-M   'P 1'
#
loop_
_entity.id
_entity.type
_entity.pdbx_description
1 polymer ?
#
loop_
_entity_poly.entity_id
_entity_poly.type
_entity_poly.pdbx_seq_one_letter_code
_entity_poly.pdbx_strand_id
1 'polypeptide(L)'
;MRLVSHSKIKFGFWIISAIIIGVFSVSFFLKNIGYEKTTKPYENTAIAIESLTAKETTPKYFYSIKDPKNLNQKPKVSAEAYLVGDLDTGEIILTKNQDQQFPIASVSKLMTAFIATELMNPDDIAKVSKKALGTYGENGSLKLGEKIKITDLIYPLLLES
;
A
#
# COMPACT_ATOMS: atom_id res chain seq x y z
N MET A 1 -30.63 -12.58 65.82
CA MET A 1 -31.25 -13.17 64.60
C MET A 1 -30.96 -12.24 63.43
N ARG A 2 -30.02 -12.60 62.54
CA ARG A 2 -29.51 -11.72 61.46
C ARG A 2 -30.40 -11.81 60.22
N LEU A 3 -30.94 -10.67 59.80
CA LEU A 3 -31.56 -10.42 58.49
C LEU A 3 -30.47 -10.20 57.42
N VAL A 4 -30.58 -10.84 56.25
CA VAL A 4 -29.88 -10.46 55.00
C VAL A 4 -30.81 -10.82 53.83
N SER A 5 -31.59 -9.87 53.32
CA SER A 5 -31.28 -8.97 52.20
C SER A 5 -31.51 -9.60 50.81
N HIS A 6 -32.69 -9.32 50.24
CA HIS A 6 -33.06 -9.58 48.86
C HIS A 6 -32.51 -8.46 47.94
N SER A 7 -31.29 -8.56 47.43
CA SER A 7 -30.81 -7.63 46.38
C SER A 7 -30.08 -8.28 45.19
N LYS A 8 -29.83 -9.60 45.22
CA LYS A 8 -28.99 -10.26 44.20
C LYS A 8 -29.70 -10.54 42.87
N ILE A 9 -31.03 -10.53 42.81
CA ILE A 9 -31.79 -10.91 41.60
C ILE A 9 -31.91 -9.72 40.62
N LYS A 10 -31.94 -8.47 41.10
CA LYS A 10 -32.05 -7.27 40.24
C LYS A 10 -30.75 -6.96 39.48
N PHE A 11 -29.59 -7.39 40.00
CA PHE A 11 -28.29 -7.10 39.39
C PHE A 11 -28.01 -7.95 38.15
N GLY A 12 -28.41 -9.23 38.16
CA GLY A 12 -28.26 -10.13 37.01
C GLY A 12 -29.09 -9.68 35.80
N PHE A 13 -30.29 -9.16 36.04
CA PHE A 13 -31.17 -8.64 34.99
C PHE A 13 -30.59 -7.39 34.29
N TRP A 14 -29.85 -6.56 35.04
CA TRP A 14 -29.19 -5.37 34.50
C TRP A 14 -28.00 -5.71 33.58
N ILE A 15 -27.25 -6.77 33.89
CA ILE A 15 -26.12 -7.22 33.06
C ILE A 15 -26.60 -7.79 31.72
N ILE A 16 -27.68 -8.59 31.74
CA ILE A 16 -28.25 -9.18 30.52
C ILE A 16 -28.84 -8.08 29.62
N SER A 17 -29.51 -7.08 30.20
CA SER A 17 -30.03 -5.91 29.48
C SER A 17 -28.90 -5.12 28.79
N ALA A 18 -27.77 -4.89 29.47
CA ALA A 18 -26.63 -4.16 28.89
C ALA A 18 -26.01 -4.87 27.68
N ILE A 19 -25.97 -6.22 27.68
CA ILE A 19 -25.46 -7.01 26.55
C ILE A 19 -26.42 -6.90 25.35
N ILE A 20 -27.73 -7.01 25.58
CA ILE A 20 -28.74 -6.93 24.52
C ILE A 20 -28.72 -5.53 23.87
N ILE A 21 -28.62 -4.47 24.68
CA ILE A 21 -28.54 -3.08 24.21
C ILE A 21 -27.24 -2.84 23.42
N GLY A 22 -26.11 -3.43 23.84
CA GLY A 22 -24.84 -3.34 23.11
C GLY A 22 -24.91 -3.99 21.72
N VAL A 23 -25.46 -5.19 21.62
CA VAL A 23 -25.63 -5.91 20.34
C VAL A 23 -26.60 -5.15 19.43
N PHE A 24 -27.70 -4.62 19.99
CA PHE A 24 -28.65 -3.80 19.24
C PHE A 24 -28.02 -2.49 18.74
N SER A 25 -27.20 -1.83 19.57
CA SER A 25 -26.51 -0.59 19.19
C SER A 25 -25.52 -0.80 18.05
N VAL A 26 -24.74 -1.88 18.05
CA VAL A 26 -23.81 -2.20 16.95
C VAL A 26 -24.57 -2.48 15.65
N SER A 27 -25.65 -3.27 15.71
CA SER A 27 -26.47 -3.60 14.54
C SER A 27 -27.19 -2.37 13.96
N PHE A 28 -27.68 -1.47 14.82
CA PHE A 28 -28.28 -0.21 14.43
C PHE A 28 -27.25 0.75 13.80
N PHE A 29 -26.05 0.83 14.37
CA PHE A 29 -24.98 1.68 13.84
C PHE A 29 -24.46 1.19 12.48
N LEU A 30 -24.35 -0.13 12.28
CA LEU A 30 -24.00 -0.73 10.98
C LEU A 30 -25.06 -0.49 9.90
N LYS A 31 -26.33 -0.33 10.29
CA LYS A 31 -27.44 -0.04 9.37
C LYS A 31 -27.56 1.44 9.01
N ASN A 32 -27.15 2.34 9.91
CA ASN A 32 -27.26 3.79 9.74
C ASN A 32 -26.01 4.45 9.16
N ILE A 33 -24.85 3.79 9.25
CA ILE A 33 -23.70 4.11 8.38
C ILE A 33 -24.04 3.49 7.03
N GLY A 34 -24.31 4.33 6.03
CA GLY A 34 -24.63 3.92 4.66
C GLY A 34 -23.49 3.12 4.00
N TYR A 35 -23.34 1.85 4.39
CA TYR A 35 -22.63 0.84 3.63
C TYR A 35 -23.53 0.44 2.47
N GLU A 36 -23.54 1.27 1.44
CA GLU A 36 -24.07 0.91 0.14
C GLU A 36 -23.18 -0.22 -0.42
N LYS A 37 -23.65 -1.46 -0.33
CA LYS A 37 -23.08 -2.56 -1.11
C LYS A 37 -23.37 -2.25 -2.58
N THR A 38 -22.40 -1.70 -3.29
CA THR A 38 -22.39 -1.61 -4.74
C THR A 38 -22.15 -2.99 -5.35
N THR A 39 -23.06 -3.93 -5.13
CA THR A 39 -23.09 -5.17 -5.91
C THR A 39 -23.91 -4.92 -7.17
N LYS A 40 -23.30 -4.28 -8.17
CA LYS A 40 -23.73 -4.53 -9.55
C LYS A 40 -23.31 -5.96 -9.88
N PRO A 41 -24.23 -6.87 -10.24
CA PRO A 41 -23.85 -8.20 -10.68
C PRO A 41 -23.05 -8.05 -11.97
N TYR A 42 -21.73 -8.24 -11.89
CA TYR A 42 -20.92 -8.40 -13.09
C TYR A 42 -21.32 -9.74 -13.72
N GLU A 43 -21.77 -9.66 -14.97
CA GLU A 43 -22.45 -10.66 -15.81
C GLU A 43 -21.57 -11.89 -16.15
N ASN A 44 -20.56 -12.16 -15.33
CA ASN A 44 -19.50 -13.13 -15.57
C ASN A 44 -19.34 -14.10 -14.37
N THR A 45 -20.24 -14.04 -13.40
CA THR A 45 -20.17 -14.85 -12.17
C THR A 45 -20.30 -16.35 -12.42
N ALA A 46 -20.84 -16.75 -13.58
CA ALA A 46 -20.84 -18.15 -14.03
C ALA A 46 -19.44 -18.67 -14.41
N ILE A 47 -18.46 -17.79 -14.71
CA ILE A 47 -17.08 -18.20 -15.03
C ILE A 47 -16.24 -18.35 -13.74
N ALA A 48 -16.61 -17.63 -12.67
CA ALA A 48 -15.81 -17.58 -11.44
C ALA A 48 -15.89 -18.84 -10.56
N ILE A 49 -16.92 -19.68 -10.71
CA ILE A 49 -17.08 -20.89 -9.91
C ILE A 49 -16.22 -22.04 -10.45
N GLU A 50 -15.97 -22.08 -11.77
CA GLU A 50 -15.09 -23.08 -12.39
C GLU A 50 -13.60 -22.79 -12.10
N SER A 51 -13.24 -21.51 -11.92
CA SER A 51 -11.87 -21.09 -11.55
C SER A 51 -11.46 -21.36 -10.10
N LEU A 52 -12.38 -21.73 -9.20
CA LEU A 52 -12.05 -22.10 -7.81
C LEU A 52 -11.45 -23.51 -7.69
N THR A 53 -11.31 -24.23 -8.82
CA THR A 53 -10.49 -25.44 -8.96
C THR A 53 -9.25 -25.23 -9.84
N ALA A 54 -8.84 -23.97 -10.08
CA ALA A 54 -7.54 -23.67 -10.68
C ALA A 54 -6.44 -23.81 -9.63
N LYS A 55 -5.91 -25.04 -9.54
CA LYS A 55 -4.59 -25.39 -9.04
C LYS A 55 -3.62 -24.20 -9.11
N GLU A 56 -3.01 -23.81 -7.99
CA GLU A 56 -2.00 -22.75 -7.90
C GLU A 56 -1.01 -22.87 -9.06
N THR A 57 -1.21 -22.09 -10.12
CA THR A 57 -0.31 -22.08 -11.27
C THR A 57 0.84 -21.17 -10.90
N THR A 58 1.89 -21.77 -10.32
CA THR A 58 3.21 -21.16 -10.27
C THR A 58 3.55 -20.69 -11.70
N PRO A 59 3.73 -19.38 -11.93
CA PRO A 59 4.11 -18.88 -13.25
C PRO A 59 5.38 -19.59 -13.74
N LYS A 60 5.31 -20.09 -14.98
CA LYS A 60 6.34 -20.92 -15.60
C LYS A 60 7.35 -20.01 -16.28
N TYR A 61 8.27 -19.46 -15.51
CA TYR A 61 9.21 -18.46 -15.99
C TYR A 61 10.24 -19.04 -16.97
N PHE A 62 10.51 -18.28 -18.04
CA PHE A 62 11.55 -18.52 -19.06
C PHE A 62 12.84 -17.73 -18.80
N TYR A 63 13.19 -17.46 -17.55
CA TYR A 63 14.58 -17.14 -17.24
C TYR A 63 15.28 -18.45 -16.98
N SER A 64 16.10 -18.90 -17.94
CA SER A 64 16.94 -20.07 -17.77
C SER A 64 17.79 -19.89 -16.52
N ILE A 65 17.36 -20.45 -15.39
CA ILE A 65 18.31 -21.03 -14.46
C ILE A 65 19.08 -22.01 -15.34
N LYS A 66 20.33 -21.67 -15.63
CA LYS A 66 21.25 -22.41 -16.52
C LYS A 66 21.39 -23.90 -16.15
N ASP A 67 20.83 -24.28 -15.00
CA ASP A 67 20.75 -25.61 -14.45
C ASP A 67 19.27 -26.09 -14.33
N PRO A 68 18.81 -27.00 -15.22
CA PRO A 68 17.46 -27.55 -15.19
C PRO A 68 17.15 -28.38 -13.92
N LYS A 69 18.14 -28.65 -13.05
CA LYS A 69 17.92 -29.30 -11.75
C LYS A 69 17.47 -28.32 -10.65
N ASN A 70 17.49 -27.01 -10.89
CA ASN A 70 17.26 -25.97 -9.88
C ASN A 70 16.11 -25.00 -10.21
N LEU A 71 15.10 -25.46 -10.95
CA LEU A 71 13.94 -24.67 -11.39
C LEU A 71 13.10 -24.04 -10.25
N ASN A 72 13.28 -24.48 -9.00
CA ASN A 72 12.50 -24.01 -7.84
C ASN A 72 13.32 -23.17 -6.84
N GLN A 73 14.59 -22.84 -7.13
CA GLN A 73 15.39 -22.04 -6.20
C GLN A 73 15.05 -20.55 -6.32
N LYS A 74 14.36 -20.01 -5.30
CA LYS A 74 14.22 -18.56 -5.11
C LYS A 74 15.61 -17.94 -4.90
N PRO A 75 15.88 -16.72 -5.42
CA PRO A 75 17.13 -16.04 -5.15
C PRO A 75 17.30 -15.82 -3.65
N LYS A 76 18.51 -16.10 -3.16
CA LYS A 76 18.88 -15.84 -1.77
C LYS A 76 19.22 -14.36 -1.62
N VAL A 77 18.19 -13.54 -1.41
CA VAL A 77 18.31 -12.10 -1.16
C VAL A 77 17.72 -11.76 0.21
N SER A 78 18.30 -10.75 0.87
CA SER A 78 17.83 -10.27 2.18
C SER A 78 16.57 -9.41 2.10
N ALA A 79 16.20 -8.93 0.90
CA ALA A 79 15.05 -8.07 0.70
C ALA A 79 13.74 -8.72 1.20
N GLU A 80 12.96 -7.97 1.97
CA GLU A 80 11.66 -8.43 2.49
C GLU A 80 10.61 -8.52 1.38
N ALA A 81 10.70 -7.62 0.39
CA ALA A 81 9.90 -7.63 -0.83
C ALA A 81 10.77 -7.31 -2.07
N TYR A 82 10.38 -7.86 -3.22
CA TYR A 82 10.97 -7.54 -4.52
C TYR A 82 9.99 -7.90 -5.64
N LEU A 83 10.17 -7.25 -6.80
CA LEU A 83 9.50 -7.58 -8.06
C LEU A 83 10.54 -7.48 -9.17
N VAL A 84 10.57 -8.49 -10.04
CA VAL A 84 11.33 -8.50 -11.29
C VAL A 84 10.30 -8.68 -12.40
N GLY A 85 10.34 -7.80 -13.39
CA GLY A 85 9.41 -7.81 -14.51
C GLY A 85 10.07 -7.33 -15.79
N ASP A 86 9.48 -7.72 -16.91
CA ASP A 86 9.83 -7.23 -18.23
C ASP A 86 9.10 -5.91 -18.48
N LEU A 87 9.84 -4.86 -18.82
CA LEU A 87 9.29 -3.50 -18.95
C LEU A 87 8.46 -3.31 -20.24
N ASP A 88 8.74 -4.08 -21.29
CA ASP A 88 8.07 -3.94 -22.59
C ASP A 88 6.72 -4.66 -22.60
N THR A 89 6.66 -5.83 -21.95
CA THR A 89 5.47 -6.69 -21.90
C THR A 89 4.64 -6.52 -20.62
N GLY A 90 5.25 -6.00 -19.56
CA GLY A 90 4.66 -5.95 -18.22
C GLY A 90 4.60 -7.32 -17.53
N GLU A 91 5.23 -8.36 -18.08
CA GLU A 91 5.26 -9.68 -17.47
C GLU A 91 6.02 -9.64 -16.14
N ILE A 92 5.40 -10.13 -15.07
CA ILE A 92 6.08 -10.34 -13.79
C ILE A 92 6.83 -11.67 -13.88
N ILE A 93 8.13 -11.63 -13.62
CA ILE A 93 9.08 -12.74 -13.76
C ILE A 93 9.42 -13.37 -12.41
N LEU A 94 9.45 -12.56 -11.35
CA LEU A 94 9.74 -13.06 -10.03
C LEU A 94 9.23 -12.04 -9.01
N THR A 95 8.64 -12.54 -7.93
CA THR A 95 8.10 -11.66 -6.91
C THR A 95 8.17 -12.28 -5.52
N LYS A 96 8.29 -11.41 -4.52
CA LYS A 96 8.14 -11.71 -3.09
C LYS A 96 7.40 -10.54 -2.46
N ASN A 97 6.26 -10.80 -1.84
CA ASN A 97 5.49 -9.81 -1.08
C ASN A 97 5.15 -8.52 -1.86
N GLN A 98 4.95 -8.58 -3.19
CA GLN A 98 4.69 -7.37 -4.01
C GLN A 98 3.47 -6.55 -3.59
N ASP A 99 2.43 -7.20 -3.07
CA ASP A 99 1.18 -6.54 -2.71
C ASP A 99 1.19 -6.00 -1.27
N GLN A 100 2.32 -6.16 -0.56
CA GLN A 100 2.51 -5.64 0.79
C GLN A 100 3.11 -4.23 0.75
N GLN A 101 2.70 -3.38 1.71
CA GLN A 101 3.17 -2.00 1.80
C GLN A 101 4.47 -1.89 2.58
N PHE A 102 5.46 -1.22 2.00
CA PHE A 102 6.75 -0.92 2.63
C PHE A 102 7.14 0.55 2.44
N PRO A 103 7.94 1.13 3.35
CA PRO A 103 8.61 2.39 3.09
C PRO A 103 9.57 2.25 1.91
N ILE A 104 9.38 3.07 0.87
CA ILE A 104 10.19 2.99 -0.38
C ILE A 104 11.36 3.98 -0.41
N ALA A 105 11.51 4.82 0.64
CA ALA A 105 12.57 5.82 0.78
C ALA A 105 12.77 6.64 -0.53
N SER A 106 14.02 6.81 -0.96
CA SER A 106 14.39 7.62 -2.13
C SER A 106 13.87 7.09 -3.46
N VAL A 107 13.34 5.86 -3.56
CA VAL A 107 12.63 5.41 -4.78
C VAL A 107 11.43 6.31 -5.09
N SER A 108 10.86 6.97 -4.07
CA SER A 108 9.82 7.99 -4.23
C SER A 108 10.21 9.13 -5.18
N LYS A 109 11.52 9.43 -5.29
CA LYS A 109 12.03 10.52 -6.16
C LYS A 109 11.77 10.26 -7.65
N LEU A 110 11.61 8.99 -8.06
CA LEU A 110 11.20 8.64 -9.43
C LEU A 110 9.81 9.20 -9.77
N MET A 111 8.85 9.09 -8.84
CA MET A 111 7.51 9.66 -9.03
C MET A 111 7.56 11.19 -9.05
N THR A 112 8.37 11.81 -8.19
CA THR A 112 8.58 13.26 -8.20
C THR A 112 9.14 13.74 -9.53
N ALA A 113 10.18 13.08 -10.05
CA ALA A 113 10.77 13.41 -11.34
C ALA A 113 9.75 13.24 -12.47
N PHE A 114 9.02 12.13 -12.49
CA PHE A 114 7.98 11.85 -13.49
C PHE A 114 6.90 12.95 -13.52
N ILE A 115 6.33 13.29 -12.36
CA ILE A 115 5.33 14.36 -12.27
C ILE A 115 5.94 15.72 -12.69
N ALA A 116 7.17 16.03 -12.27
CA ALA A 116 7.82 17.29 -12.62
C ALA A 116 8.05 17.40 -14.14
N THR A 117 8.48 16.32 -14.81
CA THR A 117 8.67 16.30 -16.26
C THR A 117 7.36 16.37 -17.05
N GLU A 118 6.26 15.88 -16.47
CA GLU A 118 4.94 15.94 -17.13
C GLU A 118 4.29 17.32 -17.01
N LEU A 119 4.51 18.01 -15.89
CA LEU A 119 3.79 19.24 -15.56
C LEU A 119 4.59 20.53 -15.77
N MET A 120 5.91 20.47 -15.85
CA MET A 120 6.79 21.65 -15.92
C MET A 120 7.62 21.65 -17.18
N ASN A 121 7.93 22.83 -17.71
CA ASN A 121 8.88 22.92 -18.81
C ASN A 121 10.30 22.74 -18.25
N PRO A 122 11.20 22.05 -18.98
CA PRO A 122 12.60 21.86 -18.60
C PRO A 122 13.32 23.17 -18.23
N ASP A 123 13.02 24.26 -18.96
CA ASP A 123 13.63 25.58 -18.77
C ASP A 123 12.92 26.47 -17.74
N ASP A 124 11.84 25.99 -17.11
CA ASP A 124 11.17 26.75 -16.06
C ASP A 124 12.13 26.99 -14.89
N ILE A 125 12.00 28.16 -14.25
CA ILE A 125 12.85 28.58 -13.16
C ILE A 125 12.14 28.36 -11.82
N ALA A 126 12.63 27.40 -11.04
CA ALA A 126 12.24 27.22 -9.66
C ALA A 126 13.03 28.17 -8.76
N LYS A 127 12.36 28.71 -7.73
CA LYS A 127 12.98 29.52 -6.68
C LYS A 127 13.08 28.70 -5.39
N VAL A 128 14.28 28.53 -4.87
CA VAL A 128 14.51 27.82 -3.60
C VAL A 128 13.82 28.57 -2.46
N SER A 129 12.86 27.89 -1.83
CA SER A 129 12.08 28.45 -0.72
C SER A 129 12.73 28.15 0.64
N LYS A 130 12.37 28.94 1.66
CA LYS A 130 12.78 28.66 3.05
C LYS A 130 12.31 27.28 3.52
N LYS A 131 11.15 26.82 3.03
CA LYS A 131 10.61 25.49 3.33
C LYS A 131 11.50 24.40 2.72
N ALA A 132 11.97 24.57 1.49
CA ALA A 132 12.86 23.62 0.83
C ALA A 132 14.20 23.49 1.58
N LEU A 133 14.78 24.58 2.10
CA LEU A 133 16.01 24.50 2.90
C LEU A 133 15.81 23.90 4.31
N GLY A 134 14.57 23.83 4.77
CA GLY A 134 14.22 23.24 6.06
C GLY A 134 13.91 21.75 5.98
N THR A 135 14.02 21.12 4.81
CA THR A 135 13.83 19.67 4.68
C THR A 135 14.97 18.92 5.36
N TYR A 136 14.64 17.77 5.93
CA TYR A 136 15.61 16.86 6.53
C TYR A 136 16.47 16.21 5.45
N GLY A 137 17.79 16.15 5.69
CA GLY A 137 18.78 15.56 4.78
C GLY A 137 19.77 16.58 4.23
N GLU A 138 20.62 16.10 3.32
CA GLU A 138 21.54 16.95 2.56
C GLU A 138 20.76 17.73 1.50
N ASN A 139 20.90 19.06 1.50
CA ASN A 139 20.12 19.96 0.65
C ASN A 139 20.91 20.45 -0.57
N GLY A 140 21.97 19.73 -0.98
CA GLY A 140 22.77 20.05 -2.16
C GLY A 140 23.45 21.43 -2.14
N SER A 141 23.67 22.01 -0.94
CA SER A 141 24.20 23.37 -0.75
C SER A 141 23.40 24.51 -1.40
N LEU A 142 22.11 24.28 -1.65
CA LEU A 142 21.19 25.28 -2.21
C LEU A 142 21.06 26.51 -1.29
N LYS A 143 20.85 27.69 -1.90
CA LYS A 143 20.74 28.97 -1.19
C LYS A 143 19.33 29.54 -1.25
N LEU A 144 18.94 30.29 -0.22
CA LEU A 144 17.61 30.87 -0.13
C LEU A 144 17.38 31.86 -1.29
N GLY A 145 16.30 31.63 -2.03
CA GLY A 145 15.93 32.48 -3.17
C GLY A 145 16.73 32.24 -4.44
N GLU A 146 17.64 31.26 -4.44
CA GLU A 146 18.35 30.80 -5.63
C GLU A 146 17.36 30.38 -6.72
N LYS A 147 17.71 30.69 -7.96
CA LYS A 147 16.89 30.44 -9.15
C LYS A 147 17.57 29.39 -10.00
N ILE A 148 16.91 28.26 -10.20
CA ILE A 148 17.49 27.06 -10.81
C ILE A 148 16.50 26.54 -11.84
N LYS A 149 16.99 26.08 -12.99
CA LYS A 149 16.15 25.42 -13.98
C LYS A 149 15.61 24.10 -13.44
N ILE A 150 14.42 23.70 -13.88
CA ILE A 150 13.84 22.40 -13.49
C ILE A 150 14.77 21.25 -13.89
N THR A 151 15.38 21.28 -15.08
CA THR A 151 16.37 20.27 -15.50
C THR A 151 17.52 20.11 -14.52
N ASP A 152 18.03 21.23 -14.02
CA ASP A 152 19.21 21.28 -13.17
C ASP A 152 18.88 20.86 -11.72
N LEU A 153 17.59 20.75 -11.38
CA LEU A 153 17.10 20.16 -10.13
C LEU A 153 16.81 18.67 -10.27
N ILE A 154 16.22 18.23 -11.39
CA ILE A 154 15.88 16.82 -11.61
C ILE A 154 17.13 15.95 -11.72
N TYR A 155 18.19 16.46 -12.36
CA TYR A 155 19.44 15.71 -12.53
C TYR A 155 20.09 15.30 -11.18
N PRO A 156 20.40 16.24 -10.27
CA PRO A 156 20.94 15.85 -8.95
C PRO A 156 19.92 15.09 -8.11
N LEU A 157 18.60 15.34 -8.23
CA LEU A 157 17.57 14.58 -7.52
C LEU A 157 17.66 13.06 -7.79
N LEU A 158 18.02 12.67 -9.01
CA LEU A 158 18.08 11.26 -9.43
C LEU A 158 19.48 10.64 -9.27
N LEU A 159 20.53 11.44 -9.11
CA LEU A 159 21.91 10.96 -8.97
C LEU A 159 22.43 10.99 -7.53
N GLU A 160 22.13 12.06 -6.80
CA GLU A 160 22.61 12.32 -5.45
C GLU A 160 21.40 12.23 -4.52
N SER A 161 21.29 11.13 -3.76
CA SER A 161 20.10 10.79 -2.98
C SER A 161 20.16 11.24 -1.53
#